data_AF-A0A5J4PLP2-F1
#
_entry.id   AF-A0A5J4PLP2-F1
#
_cell.length_a   1.000
_cell.length_b   1.000
_cell.length_c   1.000
_cell.angle_alpha   90.00
_cell.angle_beta   90.00
_cell.angle_gamma   90.00
#
_symmetry.space_group_name_H-M   'P 1'
#
loop_
_entity.id
_entity.type
_entity.pdbx_description
1 polymer ?
#
loop_
_entity_poly.entity_id
_entity_poly.type
_entity_poly.pdbx_seq_one_letter_code
_entity_poly.pdbx_strand_id
1 'polypeptide(L)'
;MILPSIPNQTTKATATGNKERSTALPIHRNQGRGSTVKAAIILPFSEVESRTRMVEYYEGFLMAVDSLKRTGVSVDLYVYDSGGQNASILSILQQKEMVDMDVIFGPLYSKHIKPLANFAKANKI
;
A
#
# COMPACT_ATOMS: atom_id res chain seq x y z
N MET A 1 -13.68 -68.81 10.93
CA MET A 1 -15.09 -68.49 11.20
C MET A 1 -15.43 -67.25 10.38
N ILE A 2 -16.25 -67.41 9.34
CA ILE A 2 -16.59 -66.37 8.35
C ILE A 2 -17.87 -65.67 8.83
N LEU A 3 -17.90 -64.34 8.83
CA LEU A 3 -19.13 -63.56 8.99
C LEU A 3 -19.56 -63.02 7.61
N PRO A 4 -20.85 -63.13 7.23
CA PRO A 4 -21.36 -62.69 5.94
C PRO A 4 -21.58 -61.16 5.87
N SER A 5 -21.44 -60.62 4.67
CA SER A 5 -21.89 -59.28 4.29
C SER A 5 -23.31 -59.33 3.72
N ILE A 6 -24.24 -58.46 4.12
CA ILE A 6 -25.18 -57.76 3.20
C ILE A 6 -25.72 -56.45 3.88
N PRO A 7 -26.37 -55.50 3.17
CA PRO A 7 -26.14 -54.06 3.27
C PRO A 7 -27.29 -53.38 4.02
N ASN A 8 -27.22 -52.06 4.26
CA ASN A 8 -28.44 -51.34 4.58
C ASN A 8 -28.62 -50.09 3.72
N GLN A 9 -29.90 -49.88 3.40
CA GLN A 9 -30.46 -49.19 2.27
C GLN A 9 -30.61 -47.70 2.54
N THR A 10 -30.49 -46.94 1.45
CA THR A 10 -30.95 -45.57 1.35
C THR A 10 -32.46 -45.49 1.64
N THR A 11 -32.88 -44.71 2.63
CA THR A 11 -34.18 -44.04 2.58
C THR A 11 -34.05 -42.60 3.03
N LYS A 12 -34.50 -41.71 2.15
CA LYS A 12 -34.57 -40.26 2.30
C LYS A 12 -35.79 -39.88 3.15
N ALA A 13 -35.59 -38.84 3.96
CA ALA A 13 -36.51 -37.77 4.35
C ALA A 13 -37.89 -38.13 4.94
N THR A 14 -38.18 -37.58 6.13
CA THR A 14 -39.21 -36.53 6.32
C THR A 14 -38.96 -35.80 7.64
N ALA A 15 -39.06 -34.48 7.59
CA ALA A 15 -38.71 -33.50 8.62
C ALA A 15 -39.74 -33.38 9.75
N THR A 16 -39.35 -32.83 10.92
CA THR A 16 -40.01 -31.68 11.61
C THR A 16 -39.30 -31.30 12.93
N GLY A 17 -38.91 -30.02 13.06
CA GLY A 17 -38.61 -29.29 14.33
C GLY A 17 -37.25 -29.58 14.98
N ASN A 18 -36.33 -28.65 15.26
CA ASN A 18 -36.48 -27.28 15.74
C ASN A 18 -35.29 -26.40 15.30
N LYS A 19 -35.58 -25.16 14.89
CA LYS A 19 -34.63 -24.17 14.39
C LYS A 19 -34.10 -23.32 15.55
N GLU A 20 -33.01 -23.76 16.16
CA GLU A 20 -32.19 -22.91 17.03
C GLU A 20 -31.51 -21.84 16.16
N ARG A 21 -31.94 -20.58 16.32
CA ARG A 21 -31.27 -19.42 15.73
C ARG A 21 -30.00 -19.14 16.52
N SER A 22 -28.94 -19.90 16.25
CA SER A 22 -27.58 -19.45 16.52
C SER A 22 -27.21 -18.44 15.45
N THR A 23 -27.54 -17.16 15.66
CA THR A 23 -26.93 -16.07 14.89
C THR A 23 -25.50 -15.89 15.37
N ALA A 24 -24.61 -16.79 14.96
CA ALA A 24 -23.20 -16.44 14.91
C ALA A 24 -23.08 -15.28 13.92
N LEU A 25 -22.75 -14.10 14.42
CA LEU A 25 -22.41 -12.96 13.58
C LEU A 25 -21.29 -13.40 12.63
N PRO A 26 -21.38 -13.14 11.32
CA PRO A 26 -20.28 -13.45 10.43
C PRO A 26 -19.07 -12.63 10.87
N ILE A 27 -18.06 -13.29 11.42
CA ILE A 27 -16.74 -12.71 11.55
C ILE A 27 -16.23 -12.59 10.11
N HIS A 28 -16.49 -11.45 9.48
CA HIS A 28 -15.70 -10.99 8.36
C HIS A 28 -14.30 -10.67 8.90
N ARG A 29 -13.51 -11.71 9.15
CA ARG A 29 -12.06 -11.58 9.15
C ARG A 29 -11.68 -11.38 7.70
N ASN A 30 -11.90 -10.16 7.21
CA ASN A 30 -11.30 -9.70 5.99
C ASN A 30 -9.79 -9.68 6.27
N GLN A 31 -9.14 -10.82 6.05
CA GLN A 31 -7.72 -10.86 5.76
C GLN A 31 -7.57 -10.17 4.40
N GLY A 32 -7.79 -8.86 4.41
CA GLY A 32 -7.72 -8.03 3.22
C GLY A 32 -6.30 -8.14 2.70
N ARG A 33 -6.15 -8.37 1.40
CA ARG A 33 -4.94 -8.04 0.65
C ARG A 33 -4.29 -6.82 1.31
N GLY A 34 -3.07 -6.96 1.82
CA GLY A 34 -2.36 -5.86 2.46
C GLY A 34 -2.49 -4.62 1.58
N SER A 35 -3.01 -3.53 2.15
CA SER A 35 -3.21 -2.29 1.40
C SER A 35 -1.87 -1.86 0.81
N THR A 36 -1.83 -1.68 -0.52
CA THR A 36 -0.67 -1.08 -1.19
C THR A 36 -0.80 0.43 -1.11
N VAL A 37 0.19 1.08 -0.50
CA VAL A 37 0.31 2.54 -0.47
C VAL A 37 1.18 2.96 -1.66
N LYS A 38 0.68 3.86 -2.50
CA LYS A 38 1.47 4.50 -3.56
C LYS A 38 2.20 5.70 -2.98
N ALA A 39 3.52 5.61 -2.88
CA ALA A 39 4.35 6.66 -2.31
C ALA A 39 5.28 7.22 -3.37
N ALA A 40 5.41 8.54 -3.43
CA ALA A 40 6.48 9.20 -4.16
C ALA A 40 7.53 9.77 -3.20
N ILE A 41 8.79 9.77 -3.61
CA ILE A 41 9.87 10.47 -2.92
C ILE A 41 10.58 11.39 -3.92
N ILE A 42 10.70 12.67 -3.57
CA ILE A 42 11.26 13.72 -4.42
C ILE A 42 12.47 14.35 -3.72
N LEU A 43 13.68 14.01 -4.17
CA LEU A 43 14.94 14.47 -3.55
C LEU A 43 15.95 14.95 -4.61
N PRO A 44 16.87 15.86 -4.29
CA PRO A 44 17.87 16.37 -5.24
C PRO A 44 19.05 15.40 -5.41
N PHE A 45 18.84 14.25 -6.05
CA PHE A 45 19.88 13.23 -6.23
C PHE A 45 21.04 13.69 -7.14
N SER A 46 20.75 14.52 -8.15
CA SER A 46 21.79 15.05 -9.05
C SER A 46 22.64 16.15 -8.44
N GLU A 47 22.20 16.81 -7.37
CA GLU A 47 22.94 17.93 -6.77
C GLU A 47 24.17 17.45 -6.00
N VAL A 48 25.35 17.83 -6.50
CA VAL A 48 26.65 17.31 -6.02
C VAL A 48 26.85 17.56 -4.53
N GLU A 49 26.58 18.78 -4.06
CA GLU A 49 26.83 19.19 -2.66
C GLU A 49 26.02 18.39 -1.63
N SER A 50 24.82 17.93 -2.01
CA SER A 50 23.92 17.19 -1.11
C SER A 50 23.77 15.72 -1.46
N ARG A 51 24.37 15.23 -2.55
CA ARG A 51 24.11 13.89 -3.11
C ARG A 51 24.26 12.78 -2.07
N THR A 52 25.39 12.74 -1.36
CA THR A 52 25.66 11.70 -0.35
C THR A 52 24.57 11.68 0.71
N ARG A 53 24.20 12.85 1.25
CA ARG A 53 23.14 12.97 2.25
C ARG A 53 21.78 12.51 1.70
N MET A 54 21.49 12.76 0.43
CA MET A 54 20.22 12.32 -0.19
C MET A 54 20.18 10.81 -0.42
N VAL A 55 21.31 10.20 -0.74
CA VAL A 55 21.44 8.74 -0.83
C VAL A 55 21.23 8.12 0.55
N GLU A 56 21.89 8.64 1.59
CA GLU A 56 21.71 8.18 2.98
C GLU A 56 20.25 8.32 3.45
N TYR A 57 19.58 9.44 3.11
CA TYR A 57 18.15 9.61 3.40
C TYR A 57 17.30 8.55 2.70
N TYR A 58 17.57 8.27 1.42
CA TYR A 58 16.86 7.25 0.66
C TYR A 58 17.09 5.85 1.23
N GLU A 59 18.31 5.52 1.68
CA GLU A 59 18.59 4.26 2.36
C GLU A 59 17.81 4.13 3.68
N GLY A 60 17.79 5.18 4.50
CA GLY A 60 16.98 5.21 5.72
C GLY A 60 15.47 5.08 5.43
N PHE A 61 15.00 5.70 4.34
CA PHE A 61 13.62 5.54 3.87
C PHE A 61 13.32 4.10 3.45
N LEU A 62 14.22 3.44 2.72
CA LEU A 62 14.07 2.03 2.33
C LEU A 62 14.05 1.10 3.55
N MET A 63 14.79 1.40 4.61
CA MET A 63 14.71 0.65 5.88
C MET A 63 13.33 0.80 6.55
N ALA A 64 12.72 1.99 6.46
CA ALA A 64 11.36 2.22 6.93
C ALA A 64 10.33 1.46 6.08
N VAL A 65 10.47 1.50 4.75
CA VAL A 65 9.64 0.72 3.82
C VAL A 65 9.75 -0.77 4.08
N ASP A 66 10.97 -1.30 4.29
CA ASP A 66 11.17 -2.70 4.65
C ASP A 66 10.47 -3.04 5.98
N SER A 67 10.52 -2.11 6.95
CA SER A 67 9.81 -2.28 8.22
C SER A 67 8.29 -2.32 8.06
N LEU A 68 7.72 -1.47 7.19
CA LEU A 68 6.29 -1.52 6.83
C LEU A 68 5.92 -2.82 6.09
N LYS A 69 6.80 -3.29 5.21
CA LYS A 69 6.60 -4.56 4.50
C LYS A 69 6.49 -5.75 5.46
N ARG A 70 7.31 -5.78 6.52
CA ARG A 70 7.23 -6.81 7.56
C ARG A 70 5.94 -6.77 8.39
N THR A 71 5.21 -5.65 8.41
CA THR A 71 3.89 -5.55 9.07
C THR A 71 2.71 -5.83 8.14
N GLY A 72 2.98 -6.21 6.88
CA GLY A 72 1.95 -6.55 5.90
C GLY A 72 1.47 -5.38 5.04
N VAL A 73 2.10 -4.20 5.14
CA VAL A 73 1.83 -3.05 4.27
C VAL A 73 2.69 -3.16 3.02
N SER A 74 2.07 -3.13 1.84
CA SER A 74 2.82 -3.03 0.57
C SER A 74 3.04 -1.56 0.22
N VAL A 75 4.19 -1.24 -0.36
CA VAL A 75 4.49 0.12 -0.85
C VAL A 75 4.86 0.04 -2.33
N ASP A 76 4.16 0.79 -3.17
CA ASP A 76 4.52 1.03 -4.57
C ASP A 76 5.25 2.38 -4.62
N LEU A 77 6.58 2.34 -4.73
CA LEU A 77 7.46 3.49 -4.52
C LEU A 77 7.94 4.08 -5.84
N TYR A 78 7.68 5.37 -6.04
CA TYR A 78 8.15 6.18 -7.17
C TYR A 78 9.23 7.14 -6.67
N VAL A 79 10.38 7.17 -7.36
CA VAL A 79 11.54 7.98 -6.96
C VAL A 79 11.81 9.00 -8.05
N TYR A 80 11.84 10.28 -7.68
CA TYR A 80 12.13 11.37 -8.61
C TYR A 80 13.28 12.25 -8.12
N ASP A 81 14.08 12.72 -9.07
CA ASP A 81 15.10 13.72 -8.84
C ASP A 81 14.54 15.14 -9.02
N SER A 82 14.53 15.93 -7.94
CA SER A 82 14.06 17.32 -8.00
C SER A 82 15.02 18.26 -8.73
N GLY A 83 16.25 17.83 -8.97
CA GLY A 83 17.37 18.71 -9.28
C GLY A 83 17.69 19.64 -8.11
N GLY A 84 18.72 20.46 -8.29
CA GLY A 84 19.18 21.39 -7.25
C GLY A 84 18.22 22.53 -6.97
N GLN A 85 18.63 23.45 -6.09
CA GLN A 85 17.77 24.54 -5.64
C GLN A 85 17.24 25.44 -6.76
N ASN A 86 17.81 25.48 -7.96
CA ASN A 86 17.30 26.30 -9.07
C ASN A 86 16.43 25.55 -10.10
N ALA A 87 16.31 24.23 -9.97
CA ALA A 87 15.48 23.40 -10.86
C ALA A 87 13.97 23.63 -10.69
N SER A 88 13.17 23.08 -11.60
CA SER A 88 11.71 23.07 -11.51
C SER A 88 11.23 21.65 -11.27
N ILE A 89 10.29 21.47 -10.34
CA ILE A 89 9.65 20.18 -10.09
C ILE A 89 8.38 19.96 -10.93
N LEU A 90 7.98 20.93 -11.77
CA LEU A 90 6.72 20.85 -12.51
C LEU A 90 6.67 19.66 -13.49
N SER A 91 7.79 19.28 -14.09
CA SER A 91 7.88 18.11 -14.96
C SER A 91 7.62 16.80 -14.22
N ILE A 92 7.96 16.73 -12.93
CA ILE A 92 7.63 15.60 -12.04
C ILE A 92 6.12 15.63 -11.75
N LEU A 93 5.58 16.79 -11.35
CA LEU A 93 4.16 16.92 -11.01
C LEU A 93 3.21 16.68 -12.20
N GLN A 94 3.70 16.79 -13.43
CA GLN A 94 2.94 16.52 -14.67
C GLN A 94 2.93 15.03 -15.07
N GLN A 95 3.70 14.17 -14.38
CA GLN A 95 3.63 12.74 -14.62
C GLN A 95 2.24 12.20 -14.25
N LYS A 96 1.69 11.31 -15.07
CA LYS A 96 0.29 10.88 -14.94
C LYS A 96 0.05 10.13 -13.65
N GLU A 97 1.01 9.34 -13.19
CA GLU A 97 0.95 8.58 -11.95
C GLU A 97 0.90 9.46 -10.69
N MET A 98 1.38 10.71 -10.76
CA MET A 98 1.47 11.58 -9.58
C MET A 98 0.11 11.97 -9.02
N VAL A 99 -0.96 11.95 -9.82
CA VAL A 99 -2.32 12.28 -9.36
C VAL A 99 -2.93 11.16 -8.51
N ASP A 100 -2.38 9.95 -8.60
CA ASP A 100 -2.86 8.76 -7.91
C ASP A 100 -1.99 8.38 -6.70
N MET A 101 -1.07 9.25 -6.26
CA MET A 101 -0.24 9.00 -5.09
C MET A 101 -1.04 9.14 -3.80
N ASP A 102 -0.77 8.30 -2.81
CA ASP A 102 -1.35 8.42 -1.46
C ASP A 102 -0.51 9.33 -0.56
N VAL A 103 0.80 9.42 -0.83
CA VAL A 103 1.74 10.24 -0.06
C VAL A 103 2.93 10.65 -0.91
N ILE A 104 3.44 11.86 -0.69
CA ILE A 104 4.65 12.38 -1.33
C ILE A 104 5.62 12.85 -0.24
N PHE A 105 6.82 12.27 -0.21
CA PHE A 105 7.92 12.66 0.68
C PHE A 105 8.86 13.64 -0.02
N GLY A 106 9.23 14.71 0.68
CA GLY A 106 9.99 15.84 0.11
C GLY A 106 9.08 17.02 -0.30
N PRO A 107 9.60 18.01 -1.03
CA PRO A 107 10.98 18.16 -1.50
C PRO A 107 11.89 18.80 -0.44
N LEU A 108 13.20 18.81 -0.68
CA LEU A 108 14.17 19.44 0.22
C LEU A 108 14.10 20.98 0.23
N TYR A 109 13.91 21.61 -0.94
CA TYR A 109 14.02 23.07 -1.09
C TYR A 109 12.70 23.81 -0.92
N SER A 110 12.69 24.86 -0.11
CA SER A 110 11.50 25.65 0.21
C SER A 110 10.73 26.16 -1.01
N LYS A 111 11.44 26.55 -2.07
CA LYS A 111 10.79 27.02 -3.31
C LYS A 111 9.99 25.95 -4.05
N HIS A 112 10.27 24.67 -3.82
CA HIS A 112 9.54 23.54 -4.38
C HIS A 112 8.30 23.18 -3.55
N ILE A 113 8.24 23.61 -2.27
CA ILE A 113 7.15 23.26 -1.35
C ILE A 113 5.81 23.81 -1.83
N LYS A 114 5.74 25.10 -2.21
CA LYS A 114 4.46 25.72 -2.63
C LYS A 114 3.86 25.06 -3.89
N PRO A 115 4.63 24.83 -4.97
CA PRO A 115 4.13 24.07 -6.12
C PRO A 115 3.65 22.66 -5.76
N LEU A 116 4.41 21.90 -4.95
CA LEU A 116 4.00 20.56 -4.53
C LEU A 116 2.73 20.60 -3.68
N ALA A 117 2.65 21.49 -2.69
CA ALA A 117 1.50 21.60 -1.81
C ALA A 117 0.21 21.97 -2.58
N ASN A 118 0.31 22.86 -3.56
CA ASN A 118 -0.81 23.19 -4.44
C ASN A 118 -1.26 21.98 -5.26
N PHE A 119 -0.31 21.20 -5.80
CA PHE A 119 -0.61 19.97 -6.52
C PHE A 119 -1.27 18.91 -5.62
N ALA A 120 -0.70 18.65 -4.43
CA ALA A 120 -1.24 17.68 -3.48
C ALA A 120 -2.67 18.05 -3.05
N LYS A 121 -2.89 19.32 -2.70
CA LYS A 121 -4.22 19.84 -2.35
C LYS A 121 -5.24 19.67 -3.47
N ALA A 122 -4.85 19.90 -4.73
CA ALA A 122 -5.74 19.76 -5.87
C ALA A 122 -6.14 18.30 -6.14
N ASN A 123 -5.26 17.35 -5.83
CA ASN A 123 -5.45 15.92 -6.08
C ASN A 123 -5.86 15.12 -4.83
N LYS A 124 -6.04 15.79 -3.67
CA LYS A 124 -6.39 15.17 -2.38
C LYS A 124 -5.34 14.15 -1.89
N ILE A 125 -4.08 14.51 -2.10
CA ILE A 125 -2.89 13.83 -1.59
C ILE A 125 -2.47 14.49 -0.29
#